data_AF-A0AA51X5H7-F1
#
_entry.id   AF-A0AA51X5H7-F1
#
_cell.length_a   1.000
_cell.length_b   1.000
_cell.length_c   1.000
_cell.angle_alpha   90.00
_cell.angle_beta   90.00
_cell.angle_gamma   90.00
#
_symmetry.space_group_name_H-M   'P 1'
#
loop_
_entity.id
_entity.type
_entity.pdbx_description
1 polymer ?
#
loop_
_entity_poly.entity_id
_entity_poly.type
_entity_poly.pdbx_seq_one_letter_code
_entity_poly.pdbx_strand_id
1 'polypeptide(L)' 'MKEEFESRPFPGAPGKYNVQLASWLPKIQVSVFKESLQAQDSWRCRIGGLTINPNKWLHKELWQGPLRS' A
#
# COMPACT_ATOMS: atom_id res chain seq x y z
N MET A 1 11.79 12.50 -20.92
CA MET A 1 10.89 11.49 -20.34
C MET A 1 10.97 11.57 -18.83
N LYS A 2 10.17 12.46 -18.21
CA LYS A 2 10.08 12.64 -16.75
C LYS A 2 8.59 12.71 -16.32
N GLU A 3 7.74 12.01 -17.07
CA GLU A 3 6.29 11.99 -16.86
C GLU A 3 5.90 10.52 -16.80
N GLU A 4 4.93 10.19 -15.93
CA GLU A 4 4.29 8.87 -15.68
C GLU A 4 4.71 8.05 -14.45
N PHE A 5 5.70 8.45 -13.64
CA PHE A 5 5.89 7.82 -12.31
C PHE A 5 5.00 8.42 -11.20
N GLU A 6 4.41 9.60 -11.47
CA GLU A 6 3.32 10.21 -10.72
C GLU A 6 2.01 9.78 -11.38
N SER A 7 1.33 8.73 -10.93
CA SER A 7 -0.02 8.95 -10.38
C SER A 7 -0.71 7.64 -9.98
N ARG A 8 0.00 6.50 -9.97
CA ARG A 8 -0.62 5.28 -9.46
C ARG A 8 -0.67 5.35 -7.94
N PRO A 9 -1.86 5.28 -7.31
CA PRO A 9 -1.96 5.08 -5.88
C PRO A 9 -1.26 3.76 -5.53
N PHE A 10 -0.07 3.86 -4.94
CA PHE A 10 0.62 2.69 -4.43
C PHE A 10 -0.09 2.27 -3.15
N PRO A 11 -0.39 0.97 -2.94
CA PRO A 11 0.14 -0.24 -3.58
C PRO A 11 -0.50 -0.59 -4.93
N GLY A 12 0.32 -0.70 -5.99
CA GLY A 12 -0.14 -0.90 -7.37
C GLY A 12 -0.74 -2.29 -7.69
N ALA A 13 -0.92 -3.15 -6.68
CA ALA A 13 -1.54 -4.48 -6.79
C ALA A 13 -2.06 -4.94 -5.41
N PRO A 14 -3.07 -5.83 -5.35
CA PRO A 14 -3.45 -6.48 -4.10
C PRO A 14 -2.38 -7.50 -3.68
N GLY A 15 -2.21 -7.70 -2.38
CA GLY A 15 -1.20 -8.63 -1.85
C GLY A 15 -0.76 -8.30 -0.44
N LYS A 16 0.17 -9.09 0.10
CA LYS A 16 0.81 -8.80 1.38
C LYS A 16 2.04 -7.91 1.14
N TYR A 17 2.23 -6.92 1.99
CA TYR A 17 3.36 -6.01 1.93
C TYR A 17 3.96 -5.84 3.32
N ASN A 18 5.26 -5.58 3.39
CA ASN A 18 5.89 -5.08 4.59
C ASN A 18 5.93 -3.56 4.51
N VAL A 19 5.44 -2.88 5.54
CA VAL A 19 5.53 -1.42 5.67
C VAL A 19 6.53 -1.09 6.76
N GLN A 20 7.52 -0.28 6.43
CA GLN A 20 8.51 0.23 7.37
C GLN A 20 8.35 1.75 7.48
N LEU A 21 7.72 2.21 8.56
CA LEU A 21 7.44 3.63 8.77
C LEU A 21 8.68 4.45 9.15
N ALA A 22 9.67 3.80 9.77
CA ALA A 22 10.96 4.37 10.10
C ALA A 22 12.03 3.27 10.14
N SER A 23 13.29 3.62 9.91
CA SER A 23 14.42 2.66 9.92
C SER A 23 14.58 1.93 11.25
N TRP A 24 14.21 2.57 12.36
CA TRP A 24 14.29 2.03 13.71
C TRP A 24 13.05 1.24 14.15
N LEU A 25 11.95 1.28 13.37
CA LEU A 25 10.73 0.53 13.67
C LEU A 25 10.74 -0.84 12.99
N PRO A 26 10.15 -1.87 13.62
CA PRO A 26 9.97 -3.15 12.97
C PRO A 26 9.07 -3.01 11.74
N LYS A 27 9.32 -3.84 10.73
CA LYS A 27 8.45 -3.93 9.56
C LYS A 27 7.10 -4.49 9.97
N ILE A 28 6.03 -3.84 9.53
CA ILE A 28 4.65 -4.27 9.81
C ILE A 28 4.10 -4.93 8.57
N GLN A 29 3.62 -6.16 8.69
CA GLN A 29 2.97 -6.83 7.57
C GLN A 29 1.53 -6.31 7.42
N VAL A 30 1.19 -5.89 6.21
CA VAL A 30 -0.11 -5.34 5.86
C VAL A 30 -0.70 -6.08 4.67
N SER A 31 -2.02 -6.26 4.66
CA SER A 31 -2.73 -6.87 3.54
C SER A 31 -3.41 -5.80 2.73
N VAL A 32 -3.07 -5.71 1.45
CA VAL A 32 -3.64 -4.77 0.48
C VAL A 32 -4.71 -5.47 -0.33
N PHE A 33 -5.86 -4.82 -0.46
CA PHE A 33 -6.98 -5.32 -1.25
C PHE A 33 -7.71 -4.17 -1.94
N LYS A 34 -8.45 -4.49 -2.98
CA LYS A 34 -9.34 -3.56 -3.67
C LYS A 34 -10.70 -3.57 -2.99
N GLU A 35 -11.16 -2.41 -2.54
CA GLU A 35 -12.51 -2.27 -1.95
C GLU A 35 -13.44 -1.67 -3.03
N SER A 36 -14.42 -2.47 -3.48
CA SER A 36 -15.48 -2.15 -4.47
C SER A 36 -15.14 -2.25 -5.98
N LEU A 37 -16.20 -2.53 -6.76
CA LEU A 37 -16.25 -2.67 -8.22
C LEU A 37 -16.68 -1.37 -8.95
N GLN A 38 -16.91 -0.25 -8.25
CA GLN A 38 -17.36 1.01 -8.87
C GLN A 38 -16.44 2.20 -8.59
N ALA A 39 -15.94 2.76 -9.72
CA ALA A 39 -15.47 4.11 -10.06
C ALA A 39 -14.46 4.89 -9.20
N GLN A 40 -14.21 4.53 -7.94
CA GLN A 40 -13.04 5.03 -7.22
C GLN A 40 -12.27 3.84 -6.67
N ASP A 41 -11.48 3.23 -7.56
CA ASP A 41 -10.51 2.17 -7.31
C ASP A 41 -9.50 2.60 -6.24
N SER A 42 -9.93 2.61 -4.99
CA SER A 42 -9.13 2.98 -3.84
C SER A 42 -8.64 1.71 -3.20
N TRP A 43 -7.33 1.47 -3.32
CA TRP A 43 -6.66 0.43 -2.56
C TRP A 43 -6.90 0.68 -1.08
N ARG A 44 -7.13 -0.40 -0.34
CA ARG A 44 -7.18 -0.40 1.12
C ARG A 44 -6.09 -1.30 1.65
N CYS A 45 -5.57 -0.98 2.82
CA CYS A 45 -4.72 -1.91 3.56
C CYS A 45 -5.29 -2.19 4.95
N ARG A 46 -5.10 -3.44 5.41
CA ARG A 46 -5.44 -3.87 6.76
C ARG A 46 -4.17 -4.03 7.58
N ILE A 47 -4.13 -3.36 8.73
CA ILE A 47 -3.02 -3.38 9.69
C ILE A 47 -3.62 -3.63 11.08
N GLY A 48 -3.29 -4.76 11.71
CA GLY A 48 -3.75 -5.06 13.08
C GLY A 48 -5.27 -5.01 13.27
N GLY A 49 -6.06 -5.35 12.24
CA GLY A 49 -7.53 -5.29 12.26
C GLY A 49 -8.14 -3.95 11.81
N LEU A 50 -7.34 -2.89 11.67
CA LEU A 50 -7.78 -1.59 11.17
C LEU A 50 -7.65 -1.54 9.64
N THR A 51 -8.67 -1.02 8.96
CA THR A 51 -8.65 -0.77 7.51
C THR A 51 -8.35 0.70 7.25
N ILE A 52 -7.30 0.99 6.48
CA ILE A 52 -6.87 2.36 6.16
C ILE A 52 -6.74 2.57 4.64
N ASN A 53 -6.79 3.83 4.22
CA ASN A 53 -6.46 4.22 2.84
C ASN A 53 -4.95 4.52 2.75
N PRO A 54 -4.12 3.67 2.11
CA PRO A 54 -2.70 3.88 1.98
C PRO A 54 -2.34 5.14 1.18
N ASN A 55 -3.19 5.55 0.23
CA ASN A 55 -2.90 6.66 -0.69
C ASN A 55 -2.72 8.00 0.00
N LYS A 56 -3.32 8.17 1.18
CA LYS A 56 -3.27 9.44 1.93
C LYS A 56 -2.14 9.50 2.95
N TRP A 57 -1.49 8.38 3.27
CA TRP A 57 -0.66 8.28 4.48
C TRP A 57 0.73 7.70 4.26
N LEU A 58 0.95 6.89 3.22
CA LEU A 58 2.17 6.09 3.13
C LEU A 58 2.88 6.29 1.79
N HIS A 59 4.02 6.97 1.83
CA HIS A 59 4.91 7.13 0.68
C HIS A 59 5.38 5.77 0.15
N LYS A 60 5.59 5.68 -1.17
CA LYS A 60 5.97 4.44 -1.87
C LYS A 60 7.19 3.75 -1.27
N GLU A 61 8.15 4.52 -0.76
CA GLU A 61 9.41 4.06 -0.17
C GLU A 61 9.22 3.25 1.12
N LEU A 62 8.09 3.43 1.80
CA LEU A 62 7.79 2.71 3.03
C LEU A 62 7.34 1.28 2.78
N TRP A 63 7.06 0.91 1.53
CA TRP A 63 6.47 -0.39 1.19
C TRP A 63 7.49 -1.34 0.56
N GLN A 64 7.48 -2.60 1.00
CA GLN A 64 8.29 -3.68 0.47
C GLN A 64 7.37 -4.85 0.10
N GLY A 65 7.22 -5.11 -1.19
CA GLY A 65 6.32 -6.14 -1.73
C GLY A 65 5.82 -5.84 -3.15
N PRO A 66 4.81 -6.59 -3.65
CA PRO A 66 4.07 -7.61 -2.92
C PRO A 66 4.98 -8.79 -2.54
N LEU A 67 4.85 -9.25 -1.30
CA LEU A 67 5.51 -10.45 -0.82
C LEU A 67 4.88 -11.63 -1.56
N ARG A 68 5.71 -12.35 -2.32
CA ARG A 68 5.28 -13.62 -2.93
C ARG A 68 4.96 -14.56 -1.77
N SER A 69 3.71 -15.01 -1.69
CA SER A 69 3.36 -16.18 -0.89
C SER A 69 3.95 -17.43 -1.52
#